data_AF-A0A6G4WKU5-F1
#
_entry.id   AF-A0A6G4WKU5-F1
#
_cell.length_a   1.000
_cell.length_b   1.000
_cell.length_c   1.000
_cell.angle_alpha   90.00
_cell.angle_beta   90.00
_cell.angle_gamma   90.00
#
_symmetry.space_group_name_H-M   'P 1'
#
loop_
_entity.id
_entity.type
_entity.pdbx_description
1 polymer ?
#
loop_
_entity_poly.entity_id
_entity_poly.type
_entity_poly.pdbx_seq_one_letter_code
_entity_poly.pdbx_strand_id
1 'polypeptide(L)'
;MPVTARSGDEDTYSGKPIDAGTHPEDGSFLTLETIPDGKTQYLSYHISEKAYDRAKAAGADLEQVDESEPPPLLAEYCYSTRVLTTYPVWLRSNQGNFLRRKYGTIARISFEDRGHMEVDTGFGMFFDLPTGFHRKPFEGFGVDPRIKYLIDAFRNLPGIVGVTICDDDTISVDGEEVRLPALVFDDARLDITRAHDAARDFANGEKMAYLKNRFLPYIVPGYEPTEFERPGIDLRDTVRTALMKKGVPRSRNSNNSAAVRTVIREVDEIAKDDPVQLFELSEKIELVSLQVLIDAMTRAMSVGHLEGFWQKFFKANQFVFKLLFGLPVVMYVDQASVGGMGHHRHGEKYADFLVEAGASGNLAIVEIKAPGTPLMHPQAYRDPTLYRPHKDLAGGVNRVLEQRYNLVANIHTKRSIDDNIRINAWSVPCFLIIGTSPEDKWLRQSFELFRGNQREVVVITFDELLGKLKALHEFLSTKPPEADPNDGLV
;
A
#
# COMPACT_ATOMS: atom_id res chain seq x y z
N MET A 1 76.09 28.99 -21.84
CA MET A 1 76.22 29.24 -23.29
C MET A 1 74.93 28.80 -23.97
N PRO A 2 74.38 29.62 -24.89
CA PRO A 2 72.99 29.54 -25.33
C PRO A 2 72.84 28.76 -26.63
N VAL A 3 71.72 28.06 -26.83
CA VAL A 3 71.30 27.59 -28.17
C VAL A 3 69.78 27.70 -28.30
N THR A 4 69.40 28.84 -28.89
CA THR A 4 68.34 29.07 -29.87
C THR A 4 66.90 28.64 -29.58
N ALA A 5 66.05 29.66 -29.41
CA ALA A 5 64.67 29.66 -29.86
C ALA A 5 64.58 29.15 -31.31
N ARG A 6 63.67 28.20 -31.55
CA ARG A 6 63.06 28.01 -32.86
C ARG A 6 61.67 28.63 -32.83
N SER A 7 61.59 29.74 -33.55
CA SER A 7 60.40 30.36 -34.09
C SER A 7 59.63 29.38 -34.98
N GLY A 8 58.30 29.41 -34.83
CA GLY A 8 57.32 29.19 -35.90
C GLY A 8 57.33 27.82 -36.56
N ASP A 9 56.50 26.92 -36.03
CA ASP A 9 55.57 26.21 -36.90
C ASP A 9 54.21 26.85 -36.67
N GLU A 10 53.69 27.53 -37.69
CA GLU A 10 52.29 27.90 -37.77
C GLU A 10 51.46 26.62 -37.69
N ASP A 11 50.67 26.48 -36.63
CA ASP A 11 49.67 25.42 -36.48
C ASP A 11 48.63 25.53 -37.62
N THR A 12 48.92 24.89 -38.75
CA THR A 12 47.97 24.72 -39.85
C THR A 12 46.94 23.65 -39.47
N TYR A 13 45.98 24.00 -38.63
CA TYR A 13 44.76 23.22 -38.42
C TYR A 13 43.57 23.92 -39.09
N SER A 14 43.45 23.79 -40.42
CA SER A 14 42.17 23.96 -41.09
C SER A 14 41.40 22.65 -41.02
N GLY A 15 40.65 22.42 -39.94
CA GLY A 15 39.83 21.21 -39.78
C GLY A 15 38.73 21.17 -40.82
N LYS A 16 38.93 20.42 -41.92
CA LYS A 16 37.84 20.16 -42.88
C LYS A 16 36.73 19.36 -42.19
N PRO A 17 35.45 19.64 -42.47
CA PRO A 17 34.34 18.82 -41.99
C PRO A 17 34.54 17.36 -42.39
N ILE A 18 34.32 16.45 -41.45
CA ILE A 18 34.37 14.99 -41.67
C ILE A 18 32.94 14.50 -41.89
N ASP A 19 32.72 13.72 -42.95
CA ASP A 19 31.46 13.01 -43.17
C ASP A 19 31.27 11.96 -42.06
N ALA A 20 30.23 12.15 -41.26
CA ALA A 20 29.87 11.29 -40.13
C ALA A 20 28.71 10.32 -40.46
N GLY A 21 28.34 10.24 -41.74
CA GLY A 21 27.39 9.28 -42.28
C GLY A 21 26.15 9.91 -42.91
N THR A 22 25.41 9.10 -43.67
CA THR A 22 24.17 9.48 -44.34
C THR A 22 23.02 8.55 -43.92
N HIS A 23 21.85 9.12 -43.66
CA HIS A 23 20.64 8.40 -43.31
C HIS A 23 20.11 7.63 -44.52
N PRO A 24 19.95 6.30 -44.44
CA PRO A 24 19.67 5.48 -45.62
C PRO A 24 18.28 5.73 -46.22
N GLU A 25 17.29 6.12 -45.41
CA GLU A 25 15.92 6.25 -45.92
C GLU A 25 15.63 7.62 -46.54
N ASP A 26 16.21 8.69 -46.02
CA ASP A 26 15.89 10.05 -46.46
C ASP A 26 17.10 10.84 -46.97
N GLY A 27 18.33 10.36 -46.81
CA GLY A 27 19.51 11.00 -47.38
C GLY A 27 20.02 12.21 -46.59
N SER A 28 19.46 12.50 -45.41
CA SER A 28 20.05 13.50 -44.50
C SER A 28 21.41 13.02 -44.02
N PHE A 29 22.36 13.90 -43.74
CA PHE A 29 23.73 13.49 -43.39
C PHE A 29 24.28 14.23 -42.18
N LEU A 30 25.34 13.70 -41.60
CA LEU A 30 26.00 14.24 -40.42
C LEU A 30 27.38 14.77 -40.78
N THR A 31 27.75 15.91 -40.20
CA THR A 31 29.11 16.45 -40.32
C THR A 31 29.72 16.61 -38.95
N LEU A 32 30.93 16.07 -38.77
CA LEU A 32 31.75 16.31 -37.59
C LEU A 32 32.80 17.36 -37.93
N GLU A 33 32.73 18.50 -37.24
CA GLU A 33 33.66 19.61 -37.41
C GLU A 33 34.47 19.82 -36.13
N THR A 34 35.77 20.13 -36.27
CA THR A 34 36.64 20.49 -35.14
C THR A 34 37.19 21.89 -35.39
N ILE A 35 36.90 22.83 -34.50
CA ILE A 35 37.33 24.23 -34.66
C ILE A 35 38.86 24.33 -34.54
N PRO A 36 39.53 25.17 -35.37
CA PRO A 36 41.00 25.24 -35.55
C PRO A 36 41.88 25.24 -34.29
N ASP A 37 41.43 25.81 -33.17
CA ASP A 37 42.19 25.78 -31.90
C ASP A 37 42.17 24.40 -31.20
N GLY A 38 41.50 23.40 -31.78
CA GLY A 38 41.36 22.05 -31.22
C GLY A 38 40.50 22.00 -29.94
N LYS A 39 39.75 23.06 -29.62
CA LYS A 39 39.06 23.20 -28.33
C LYS A 39 37.69 22.52 -28.28
N THR A 40 36.98 22.46 -29.41
CA THR A 40 35.61 21.93 -29.46
C THR A 40 35.31 21.20 -30.76
N GLN A 41 34.60 20.07 -30.66
CA GLN A 41 33.99 19.37 -31.79
C GLN A 41 32.49 19.66 -31.85
N TYR A 42 31.93 19.73 -33.05
CA TYR A 42 30.50 19.91 -33.31
C TYR A 42 30.00 18.83 -34.26
N LEU A 43 28.89 18.18 -33.90
CA LEU A 43 28.18 17.23 -34.73
C LEU A 43 26.87 17.85 -35.21
N SER A 44 26.80 18.20 -36.49
CA SER A 44 25.65 18.87 -37.09
C SER A 44 24.86 17.93 -37.99
N TYR A 45 23.54 18.12 -38.03
CA TYR A 45 22.62 17.36 -38.88
C TYR A 45 22.16 18.20 -40.07
N HIS A 46 22.45 17.72 -41.28
CA HIS A 46 22.07 18.36 -42.52
C HIS A 46 20.85 17.66 -43.10
N ILE A 47 19.76 18.40 -43.21
CA ILE A 47 18.46 17.91 -43.68
C ILE A 47 18.51 17.81 -45.20
N SER A 48 18.13 16.66 -45.75
CA SER A 48 17.97 16.52 -47.20
C SER A 48 16.62 17.05 -47.67
N GLU A 49 16.50 17.38 -48.95
CA GLU A 49 15.23 17.74 -49.60
C GLU A 49 14.16 16.65 -49.38
N LYS A 50 14.55 15.37 -49.49
CA LYS A 50 13.65 14.24 -49.26
C LYS A 50 13.18 14.14 -47.80
N ALA A 51 14.04 14.45 -46.82
CA ALA A 51 13.64 14.47 -45.42
C ALA A 51 12.68 15.63 -45.11
N TYR A 52 12.95 16.80 -45.71
CA TYR A 52 12.08 17.97 -45.63
C TYR A 52 10.67 17.66 -46.17
N ASP A 53 10.58 17.07 -47.36
CA ASP A 53 9.30 16.68 -47.96
C ASP A 53 8.54 15.66 -47.12
N ARG A 54 9.23 14.65 -46.57
CA ARG A 54 8.64 13.67 -45.66
C ARG A 54 8.08 14.33 -44.40
N ALA A 55 8.83 15.27 -43.82
CA ALA A 55 8.42 15.95 -42.60
C ALA A 55 7.20 16.84 -42.84
N LYS A 56 7.20 17.58 -43.97
CA LYS A 56 6.06 18.40 -44.40
C LYS A 56 4.80 17.55 -44.60
N ALA A 57 4.94 16.40 -45.26
CA ALA A 57 3.83 15.45 -45.45
C ALA A 57 3.31 14.85 -44.13
N ALA A 58 4.19 14.68 -43.13
CA ALA A 58 3.82 14.22 -41.79
C ALA A 58 3.22 15.32 -40.89
N GLY A 59 3.08 16.54 -41.40
CA GLY A 59 2.55 17.69 -40.66
C GLY A 59 3.54 18.27 -39.65
N ALA A 60 4.84 18.10 -39.89
CA ALA A 60 5.86 18.75 -39.08
C ALA A 60 5.85 20.26 -39.29
N ASP A 61 6.08 20.98 -38.20
CA ASP A 61 6.25 22.42 -38.20
C ASP A 61 7.69 22.76 -38.58
N LEU A 62 7.87 23.17 -39.83
CA LEU A 62 9.18 23.42 -40.45
C LEU A 62 9.52 24.90 -40.53
N GLU A 63 8.81 25.78 -39.80
CA GLU A 63 9.14 27.22 -39.73
C GLU A 63 10.58 27.47 -39.24
N GLN A 64 11.20 26.50 -38.57
CA GLN A 64 12.57 26.53 -38.06
C GLN A 64 13.62 26.00 -39.06
N VAL A 65 13.23 25.62 -40.29
CA VAL A 65 14.16 25.12 -41.30
C VAL A 65 14.33 26.22 -42.36
N ASP A 66 15.13 27.23 -42.02
CA ASP A 66 15.62 28.21 -42.98
C ASP A 66 16.99 27.75 -43.51
N GLU A 67 17.18 27.75 -44.84
CA GLU A 67 18.49 27.46 -45.46
C GLU A 67 19.57 28.48 -45.04
N SER A 68 19.16 29.65 -44.50
CA SER A 68 20.06 30.66 -43.96
C SER A 68 20.54 30.39 -42.53
N GLU A 69 19.87 29.49 -41.79
CA GLU A 69 20.25 29.12 -40.43
C GLU A 69 21.29 27.99 -40.41
N PRO A 70 22.18 27.96 -39.40
CA PRO A 70 23.14 26.88 -39.26
C PRO A 70 22.43 25.53 -39.05
N PRO A 71 23.01 24.43 -39.55
CA PRO A 71 22.41 23.11 -39.41
C PRO A 71 22.19 22.76 -37.93
N PRO A 72 21.09 22.07 -37.58
CA PRO A 72 20.81 21.66 -36.21
C PRO A 72 21.98 20.91 -35.56
N LEU A 73 22.45 21.43 -34.43
CA LEU A 73 23.50 20.81 -33.65
C LEU A 73 22.94 19.63 -32.85
N LEU A 74 23.53 18.44 -33.00
CA LEU A 74 23.13 17.25 -32.26
C LEU A 74 24.00 16.97 -31.05
N ALA A 75 25.30 17.28 -31.14
CA ALA A 75 26.23 17.15 -30.04
C ALA A 75 27.42 18.09 -30.19
N GLU A 76 28.05 18.45 -29.08
CA GLU A 76 29.32 19.15 -29.02
C GLU A 76 30.22 18.49 -27.97
N TYR A 77 31.53 18.54 -28.18
CA TYR A 77 32.50 18.03 -27.20
C TYR A 77 33.56 19.09 -26.93
N CYS A 78 33.73 19.49 -25.67
CA CYS A 78 34.75 20.44 -25.26
C CYS A 78 35.98 19.70 -24.71
N TYR A 79 37.12 19.83 -25.39
CA TYR A 79 38.37 19.17 -24.98
C TYR A 79 38.91 19.70 -23.66
N SER A 80 38.71 20.98 -23.36
CA SER A 80 39.25 21.61 -22.15
C SER A 80 38.55 21.14 -20.86
N THR A 81 37.24 20.91 -20.94
CA THR A 81 36.42 20.46 -19.80
C THR A 81 36.10 18.97 -19.86
N ARG A 82 36.42 18.29 -20.97
CA ARG A 82 36.06 16.88 -21.25
C ARG A 82 34.56 16.61 -21.12
N VAL A 83 33.75 17.56 -21.53
CA VAL A 83 32.28 17.47 -21.49
C VAL A 83 31.74 17.20 -22.88
N LEU A 84 30.98 16.12 -23.00
CA LEU A 84 30.14 15.83 -24.16
C LEU A 84 28.74 16.37 -23.89
N THR A 85 28.25 17.30 -24.70
CA THR A 85 26.90 17.83 -24.61
C THR A 85 26.10 17.34 -25.79
N THR A 86 24.90 16.81 -25.55
CA THR A 86 23.96 16.37 -26.58
C THR A 86 22.72 17.23 -26.57
N TYR A 87 22.08 17.39 -27.73
CA TYR A 87 20.88 18.18 -27.94
C TYR A 87 19.73 17.27 -28.40
N PRO A 88 18.89 16.77 -27.48
CA PRO A 88 17.89 15.76 -27.81
C PRO A 88 16.74 16.31 -28.66
N VAL A 89 16.77 16.00 -29.95
CA VAL A 89 15.72 16.37 -30.93
C VAL A 89 15.18 15.13 -31.66
N TRP A 90 13.93 15.20 -32.13
CA TRP A 90 13.34 14.13 -32.94
C TRP A 90 13.85 14.19 -34.39
N LEU A 91 14.52 13.13 -34.86
CA LEU A 91 15.09 13.11 -36.22
C LEU A 91 14.39 12.15 -37.19
N ARG A 92 13.23 11.62 -36.81
CA ARG A 92 12.42 10.81 -37.74
C ARG A 92 11.59 11.73 -38.63
N SER A 93 12.00 11.85 -39.89
CA SER A 93 11.38 12.71 -40.89
C SER A 93 9.94 12.31 -41.25
N ASN A 94 9.44 11.15 -40.84
CA ASN A 94 8.05 10.75 -41.02
C ASN A 94 7.13 11.05 -39.81
N GLN A 95 7.56 11.89 -38.88
CA GLN A 95 6.80 12.23 -37.68
C GLN A 95 6.56 13.75 -37.60
N GLY A 96 5.36 14.16 -37.16
CA GLY A 96 5.00 15.58 -37.04
C GLY A 96 5.77 16.35 -35.94
N ASN A 97 6.57 15.66 -35.13
CA ASN A 97 7.45 16.26 -34.14
C ASN A 97 8.92 16.38 -34.61
N PHE A 98 9.20 16.13 -35.90
CA PHE A 98 10.54 16.28 -36.47
C PHE A 98 11.18 17.62 -36.10
N LEU A 99 12.47 17.59 -35.74
CA LEU A 99 13.31 18.67 -35.20
C LEU A 99 12.87 19.27 -33.85
N ARG A 100 11.73 18.89 -33.30
CA ARG A 100 11.32 19.37 -31.97
C ARG A 100 12.18 18.74 -30.87
N ARG A 101 12.39 19.49 -29.79
CA ARG A 101 13.06 19.01 -28.57
C ARG A 101 12.29 17.85 -27.94
N LYS A 102 13.01 16.85 -27.44
CA LYS A 102 12.40 15.67 -26.80
C LYS A 102 11.86 15.95 -25.39
N TYR A 103 12.46 16.89 -24.66
CA TYR A 103 12.27 17.05 -23.20
C TYR A 103 11.74 18.43 -22.76
N GLY A 104 11.04 19.16 -23.64
CA GLY A 104 10.44 20.45 -23.27
C GLY A 104 11.50 21.53 -23.06
N THR A 105 11.58 22.07 -21.83
CA THR A 105 12.57 23.12 -21.47
C THR A 105 14.00 22.61 -21.45
N ILE A 106 14.20 21.31 -21.15
CA ILE A 106 15.51 20.68 -21.16
C ILE A 106 15.98 20.54 -22.62
N ALA A 107 16.85 21.46 -23.03
CA ALA A 107 17.38 21.57 -24.38
C ALA A 107 18.64 20.73 -24.58
N ARG A 108 19.41 20.49 -23.51
CA ARG A 108 20.70 19.78 -23.57
C ARG A 108 20.89 18.80 -22.43
N ILE A 109 21.65 17.74 -22.71
CA ILE A 109 22.11 16.77 -21.73
C ILE A 109 23.61 16.61 -21.88
N SER A 110 24.35 16.91 -20.82
CA SER A 110 25.80 16.93 -20.77
C SER A 110 26.35 15.74 -19.99
N PHE A 111 27.56 15.32 -20.31
CA PHE A 111 28.24 14.18 -19.69
C PHE A 111 29.70 14.55 -19.42
N GLU A 112 30.08 14.56 -18.15
CA GLU A 112 31.47 14.82 -17.73
C GLU A 112 32.36 13.60 -17.95
N ASP A 113 33.65 13.87 -18.14
CA ASP A 113 34.73 12.91 -18.27
C ASP A 113 34.56 11.84 -19.38
N ARG A 114 33.82 12.18 -20.44
CA ARG A 114 33.62 11.31 -21.61
C ARG A 114 34.70 11.46 -22.67
N GLY A 115 34.80 10.46 -23.54
CA GLY A 115 35.63 10.51 -24.73
C GLY A 115 35.10 11.52 -25.76
N HIS A 116 36.01 12.06 -26.57
CA HIS A 116 35.67 12.85 -27.74
C HIS A 116 34.93 12.01 -28.80
N MET A 117 34.27 12.67 -29.74
CA MET A 117 33.52 11.99 -30.81
C MET A 117 34.49 11.45 -31.88
N GLU A 118 34.31 10.17 -32.22
CA GLU A 118 35.13 9.47 -33.21
C GLU A 118 34.24 8.87 -34.31
N VAL A 119 34.69 8.99 -35.55
CA VAL A 119 34.07 8.37 -36.73
C VAL A 119 34.81 7.06 -37.02
N ASP A 120 34.13 5.93 -36.90
CA ASP A 120 34.66 4.62 -37.32
C ASP A 120 34.22 4.32 -38.77
N THR A 121 35.21 4.10 -39.64
CA THR A 121 35.02 3.69 -41.03
C THR A 121 34.36 2.31 -41.12
N GLY A 122 33.02 2.31 -41.19
CA GLY A 122 32.19 1.12 -41.39
C GLY A 122 31.09 0.94 -40.35
N PHE A 123 31.29 1.47 -39.13
CA PHE A 123 30.33 1.37 -38.02
C PHE A 123 29.64 2.69 -37.67
N GLY A 124 30.13 3.82 -38.21
CA GLY A 124 29.57 5.14 -37.99
C GLY A 124 30.16 5.82 -36.75
N MET A 125 29.39 6.74 -36.16
CA MET A 125 29.81 7.51 -34.98
C MET A 125 29.76 6.68 -33.71
N PHE A 126 30.81 6.79 -32.88
CA PHE A 126 30.82 6.23 -31.52
C PHE A 126 30.62 7.32 -30.46
N PHE A 127 29.83 7.00 -29.42
CA PHE A 127 29.63 7.88 -28.26
C PHE A 127 29.74 7.08 -26.97
N ASP A 128 30.64 7.53 -26.08
CA ASP A 128 30.75 7.01 -24.72
C ASP A 128 29.64 7.60 -23.82
N LEU A 129 28.41 7.12 -24.03
CA LEU A 129 27.26 7.52 -23.21
C LEU A 129 26.97 6.46 -22.13
N PRO A 130 26.44 6.87 -20.95
CA PRO A 130 25.99 5.93 -19.94
C PRO A 130 24.88 4.99 -20.42
N THR A 131 24.69 3.88 -19.70
CA THR A 131 23.57 2.95 -19.95
C THR A 131 22.23 3.67 -19.80
N GLY A 132 21.32 3.44 -20.75
CA GLY A 132 20.02 4.11 -20.80
C GLY A 132 19.96 5.30 -21.77
N PHE A 133 21.10 5.79 -22.28
CA PHE A 133 21.13 6.82 -23.33
C PHE A 133 21.24 6.22 -24.74
N HIS A 134 20.59 6.86 -25.71
CA HIS A 134 20.64 6.51 -27.12
C HIS A 134 21.96 6.98 -27.75
N ARG A 135 22.67 6.07 -28.43
CA ARG A 135 23.99 6.31 -29.05
C ARG A 135 23.94 6.51 -30.56
N LYS A 136 22.76 6.44 -31.17
CA LYS A 136 22.59 6.57 -32.63
C LYS A 136 22.13 7.98 -32.97
N PRO A 137 22.98 8.82 -33.58
CA PRO A 137 22.65 10.23 -33.84
C PRO A 137 21.40 10.38 -34.68
N PHE A 138 21.23 9.55 -35.72
CA PHE A 138 20.07 9.56 -36.62
C PHE A 138 18.73 9.20 -35.95
N GLU A 139 18.74 8.54 -34.79
CA GLU A 139 17.52 8.32 -34.00
C GLU A 139 17.23 9.53 -33.05
N GLY A 140 18.12 10.51 -33.05
CA GLY A 140 18.20 11.62 -32.11
C GLY A 140 18.72 11.16 -30.74
N PHE A 141 19.58 11.96 -30.12
CA PHE A 141 20.02 11.71 -28.74
C PHE A 141 18.86 11.73 -27.74
N GLY A 142 19.12 11.22 -26.54
CA GLY A 142 18.16 11.16 -25.44
C GLY A 142 18.33 9.90 -24.60
N VAL A 143 17.34 9.61 -23.77
CA VAL A 143 17.23 8.42 -22.93
C VAL A 143 16.17 7.45 -23.43
N ASP A 144 16.32 6.18 -23.07
CA ASP A 144 15.36 5.10 -23.34
C ASP A 144 13.96 5.54 -22.90
N PRO A 145 12.92 5.34 -23.74
CA PRO A 145 11.56 5.80 -23.46
C PRO A 145 10.99 5.34 -22.12
N ARG A 146 11.47 4.21 -21.57
CA ARG A 146 11.05 3.68 -20.26
C ARG A 146 11.51 4.55 -19.10
N ILE A 147 12.66 5.20 -19.24
CA ILE A 147 13.30 6.00 -18.19
C ILE A 147 13.31 7.50 -18.51
N LYS A 148 12.62 7.94 -19.57
CA LYS A 148 12.50 9.37 -19.93
C LYS A 148 12.07 10.28 -18.79
N TYR A 149 11.33 9.72 -17.83
CA TYR A 149 10.86 10.42 -16.65
C TYR A 149 12.00 10.92 -15.74
N LEU A 150 13.20 10.35 -15.83
CA LEU A 150 14.39 10.86 -15.15
C LEU A 150 14.78 12.26 -15.63
N ILE A 151 14.55 12.55 -16.92
CA ILE A 151 14.79 13.87 -17.50
C ILE A 151 13.55 14.74 -17.35
N ASP A 152 12.35 14.18 -17.58
CA ASP A 152 11.10 14.93 -17.47
C ASP A 152 10.81 15.44 -16.05
N ALA A 153 11.39 14.81 -15.02
CA ALA A 153 11.34 15.29 -13.64
C ALA A 153 11.84 16.74 -13.49
N PHE A 154 12.73 17.20 -14.38
CA PHE A 154 13.31 18.54 -14.34
C PHE A 154 12.63 19.52 -15.33
N ARG A 155 11.74 19.04 -16.22
CA ARG A 155 11.12 19.82 -17.32
C ARG A 155 10.34 21.06 -16.85
N ASN A 156 9.84 21.08 -15.62
CA ASN A 156 9.03 22.18 -15.11
C ASN A 156 9.77 23.03 -14.06
N LEU A 157 11.07 22.84 -13.89
CA LEU A 157 11.85 23.67 -12.98
C LEU A 157 12.15 25.02 -13.65
N PRO A 158 11.75 26.16 -13.02
CA PRO A 158 12.00 27.48 -13.59
C PRO A 158 13.49 27.74 -13.81
N GLY A 159 13.85 28.16 -15.02
CA GLY A 159 15.24 28.50 -15.38
C GLY A 159 16.14 27.31 -15.70
N ILE A 160 15.68 26.07 -15.57
CA ILE A 160 16.48 24.89 -15.92
C ILE A 160 16.33 24.57 -17.40
N VAL A 161 17.48 24.49 -18.08
CA VAL A 161 17.60 24.26 -19.53
C VAL A 161 18.47 23.04 -19.83
N GLY A 162 19.28 22.57 -18.87
CA GLY A 162 20.14 21.40 -19.07
C GLY A 162 20.24 20.47 -17.87
N VAL A 163 20.68 19.25 -18.16
CA VAL A 163 21.01 18.22 -17.16
C VAL A 163 22.40 17.70 -17.46
N THR A 164 23.30 17.76 -16.48
CA THR A 164 24.67 17.27 -16.58
C THR A 164 24.82 15.99 -15.76
N ILE A 165 25.20 14.89 -16.40
CA ILE A 165 25.61 13.66 -15.73
C ILE A 165 27.06 13.83 -15.27
N CYS A 166 27.26 13.86 -13.95
CA CYS A 166 28.53 14.17 -13.30
C CYS A 166 28.96 13.08 -12.32
N ASP A 167 30.15 13.21 -11.75
CA ASP A 167 30.70 12.33 -10.71
C ASP A 167 30.57 12.94 -9.28
N ASP A 168 29.74 13.96 -9.12
CA ASP A 168 29.46 14.57 -7.81
C ASP A 168 28.78 13.57 -6.84
N ASP A 169 28.84 13.82 -5.53
CA ASP A 169 28.21 12.94 -4.54
C ASP A 169 26.68 13.15 -4.42
N THR A 170 26.20 14.35 -4.71
CA THR A 170 24.80 14.75 -4.48
C THR A 170 24.26 15.57 -5.65
N ILE A 171 22.95 15.46 -5.90
CA ILE A 171 22.28 16.31 -6.89
C ILE A 171 22.40 17.78 -6.47
N SER A 172 22.79 18.64 -7.40
CA SER A 172 22.83 20.09 -7.21
C SER A 172 22.31 20.83 -8.44
N VAL A 173 22.13 22.14 -8.30
CA VAL A 173 21.79 23.05 -9.39
C VAL A 173 22.90 24.08 -9.52
N ASP A 174 23.40 24.27 -10.73
CA ASP A 174 24.38 25.30 -11.08
C ASP A 174 23.84 26.14 -12.24
N GLY A 175 23.36 27.35 -11.93
CA GLY A 175 22.69 28.22 -12.90
C GLY A 175 21.47 27.55 -13.54
N GLU A 176 21.57 27.29 -14.84
CA GLU A 176 20.51 26.66 -15.65
C GLU A 176 20.67 25.13 -15.76
N GLU A 177 21.67 24.55 -15.11
CA GLU A 177 22.02 23.13 -15.18
C GLU A 177 21.67 22.39 -13.89
N VAL A 178 20.99 21.26 -14.02
CA VAL A 178 20.91 20.26 -12.95
C VAL A 178 22.12 19.35 -13.06
N ARG A 179 22.96 19.30 -12.02
CA ARG A 179 24.06 18.36 -11.90
C ARG A 179 23.53 17.08 -11.24
N LEU A 180 23.49 16.00 -12.00
CA LEU A 180 22.93 14.71 -11.61
C LEU A 180 24.05 13.66 -11.57
N PRO A 181 24.47 13.23 -10.36
CA PRO A 181 25.45 12.18 -10.20
C PRO A 181 25.12 10.91 -11.00
N ALA A 182 26.11 10.34 -11.67
CA ALA A 182 25.97 9.12 -12.46
C ALA A 182 25.45 7.94 -11.61
N LEU A 183 25.90 7.85 -10.35
CA LEU A 183 25.43 6.83 -9.41
C LEU A 183 23.93 6.98 -9.09
N VAL A 184 23.48 8.21 -8.82
CA VAL A 184 22.08 8.51 -8.52
C VAL A 184 21.20 8.26 -9.74
N PHE A 185 21.67 8.64 -10.93
CA PHE A 185 21.00 8.31 -12.18
C PHE A 185 20.86 6.79 -12.38
N ASP A 186 21.93 6.02 -12.14
CA ASP A 186 21.90 4.57 -12.37
C ASP A 186 21.00 3.83 -11.39
N ASP A 187 21.02 4.20 -10.11
CA ASP A 187 20.08 3.63 -9.11
C ASP A 187 18.63 3.95 -9.48
N ALA A 188 18.30 5.21 -9.81
CA ALA A 188 16.96 5.60 -10.22
C ALA A 188 16.51 4.91 -11.51
N ARG A 189 17.43 4.72 -12.48
CA ARG A 189 17.22 3.97 -13.72
C ARG A 189 16.85 2.52 -13.44
N LEU A 190 17.58 1.85 -12.54
CA LEU A 190 17.30 0.48 -12.14
C LEU A 190 15.93 0.38 -11.43
N ASP A 191 15.59 1.33 -10.57
CA ASP A 191 14.31 1.34 -9.85
C ASP A 191 13.12 1.48 -10.81
N ILE A 192 13.19 2.43 -11.75
CA ILE A 192 12.14 2.61 -12.77
C ILE A 192 12.03 1.38 -13.67
N THR A 193 13.16 0.78 -14.06
CA THR A 193 13.17 -0.42 -14.91
C THR A 193 12.47 -1.58 -14.20
N ARG A 194 12.78 -1.82 -12.92
CA ARG A 194 12.15 -2.87 -12.12
C ARG A 194 10.65 -2.66 -11.96
N ALA A 195 10.22 -1.41 -11.74
CA ALA A 195 8.81 -1.07 -11.64
C ALA A 195 8.06 -1.28 -12.97
N HIS A 196 8.69 -0.90 -14.08
CA HIS A 196 8.14 -1.12 -15.42
C HIS A 196 8.00 -2.61 -15.74
N ASP A 197 9.03 -3.41 -15.46
CA ASP A 197 8.99 -4.86 -15.67
C ASP A 197 7.91 -5.52 -14.83
N ALA A 198 7.75 -5.13 -13.56
CA ALA A 198 6.69 -5.65 -12.70
C ALA A 198 5.28 -5.32 -13.22
N ALA A 199 5.07 -4.09 -13.73
CA ALA A 199 3.80 -3.72 -14.36
C ALA A 199 3.53 -4.51 -15.65
N ARG A 200 4.58 -4.70 -16.47
CA ARG A 200 4.49 -5.47 -17.71
C ARG A 200 4.19 -6.94 -17.44
N ASP A 201 4.81 -7.54 -16.45
CA ASP A 201 4.58 -8.93 -16.05
C ASP A 201 3.15 -9.14 -15.54
N PHE A 202 2.65 -8.21 -14.71
CA PHE A 202 1.23 -8.19 -14.31
C PHE A 202 0.32 -8.15 -15.54
N ALA A 203 0.54 -7.21 -16.45
CA ALA A 203 -0.28 -7.08 -17.67
C ALA A 203 -0.17 -8.32 -18.59
N ASN A 204 0.99 -8.98 -18.64
CA ASN A 204 1.17 -10.21 -19.40
C ASN A 204 0.39 -11.38 -18.78
N GLY A 205 0.32 -11.44 -17.44
CA GLY A 205 -0.53 -12.38 -16.71
C GLY A 205 -2.01 -12.22 -17.08
N GLU A 206 -2.52 -10.99 -17.02
CA GLU A 206 -3.91 -10.66 -17.39
C GLU A 206 -4.22 -11.00 -18.86
N LYS A 207 -3.32 -10.64 -19.79
CA LYS A 207 -3.45 -11.00 -21.21
C LYS A 207 -3.51 -12.51 -21.39
N MET A 208 -2.64 -13.25 -20.71
CA MET A 208 -2.60 -14.71 -20.82
C MET A 208 -3.88 -15.33 -20.27
N ALA A 209 -4.39 -14.86 -19.12
CA ALA A 209 -5.65 -15.33 -18.54
C ALA A 209 -6.83 -15.08 -19.50
N TYR A 210 -6.93 -13.87 -20.06
CA TYR A 210 -7.94 -13.54 -21.07
C TYR A 210 -7.86 -14.49 -22.28
N LEU A 211 -6.67 -14.67 -22.85
CA LEU A 211 -6.49 -15.52 -24.03
C LEU A 211 -6.82 -16.99 -23.73
N LYS A 212 -6.45 -17.49 -22.55
CA LYS A 212 -6.81 -18.84 -22.11
C LYS A 212 -8.32 -19.02 -22.03
N ASN A 213 -9.01 -18.11 -21.35
CA ASN A 213 -10.47 -18.16 -21.22
C ASN A 213 -11.18 -17.97 -22.57
N ARG A 214 -10.60 -17.18 -23.48
CA ARG A 214 -11.17 -16.95 -24.81
C ARG A 214 -10.96 -18.13 -25.74
N PHE A 215 -9.80 -18.78 -25.72
CA PHE A 215 -9.43 -19.76 -26.75
C PHE A 215 -9.55 -21.22 -26.30
N LEU A 216 -9.22 -21.53 -25.05
CA LEU A 216 -9.21 -22.93 -24.58
C LEU A 216 -10.58 -23.63 -24.60
N PRO A 217 -11.73 -22.97 -24.37
CA PRO A 217 -13.04 -23.62 -24.48
C PRO A 217 -13.32 -24.23 -25.86
N TYR A 218 -12.70 -23.69 -26.92
CA TYR A 218 -12.88 -24.18 -28.29
C TYR A 218 -11.95 -25.35 -28.63
N ILE A 219 -10.92 -25.60 -27.84
CA ILE A 219 -9.83 -26.54 -28.16
C ILE A 219 -9.80 -27.70 -27.15
N VAL A 220 -10.13 -27.43 -25.89
CA VAL A 220 -10.01 -28.38 -24.78
C VAL A 220 -11.43 -28.76 -24.32
N PRO A 221 -11.92 -29.98 -24.64
CA PRO A 221 -13.22 -30.45 -24.18
C PRO A 221 -13.31 -30.43 -22.64
N GLY A 222 -14.36 -29.83 -22.10
CA GLY A 222 -14.58 -29.72 -20.65
C GLY A 222 -13.74 -28.66 -19.93
N TYR A 223 -13.06 -27.76 -20.66
CA TYR A 223 -12.40 -26.61 -20.03
C TYR A 223 -13.45 -25.60 -19.56
N GLU A 224 -13.55 -25.44 -18.24
CA GLU A 224 -14.36 -24.38 -17.64
C GLU A 224 -13.52 -23.11 -17.53
N PRO A 225 -13.96 -21.99 -18.14
CA PRO A 225 -13.33 -20.70 -17.94
C PRO A 225 -13.40 -20.36 -16.45
N THR A 226 -12.26 -20.05 -15.85
CA THR A 226 -12.27 -19.39 -14.55
C THR A 226 -12.86 -17.99 -14.76
N GLU A 227 -13.71 -17.51 -13.84
CA GLU A 227 -13.93 -16.07 -13.73
C GLU A 227 -12.56 -15.38 -13.67
N PHE A 228 -12.45 -14.13 -14.13
CA PHE A 228 -11.20 -13.38 -13.98
C PHE A 228 -10.86 -13.28 -12.49
N GLU A 229 -10.18 -14.30 -11.95
CA GLU A 229 -9.51 -14.25 -10.67
C GLU A 229 -8.41 -13.24 -10.89
N ARG A 230 -8.73 -11.97 -10.62
CA ARG A 230 -7.72 -10.94 -10.45
C ARG A 230 -6.71 -11.60 -9.52
N PRO A 231 -5.43 -11.77 -9.92
CA PRO A 231 -4.43 -12.19 -8.96
C PRO A 231 -4.63 -11.25 -7.79
N GLY A 232 -4.68 -11.75 -6.54
CA GLY A 232 -4.92 -10.93 -5.34
C GLY A 232 -3.83 -9.87 -5.07
N ILE A 233 -3.02 -9.61 -6.09
CA ILE A 233 -1.92 -8.70 -6.26
C ILE A 233 -2.48 -7.42 -6.88
N ASP A 234 -2.57 -6.35 -6.08
CA ASP A 234 -2.87 -5.02 -6.59
C ASP A 234 -1.68 -4.50 -7.43
N LEU A 235 -1.94 -4.10 -8.67
CA LEU A 235 -0.95 -3.51 -9.58
C LEU A 235 -0.28 -2.29 -8.94
N ARG A 236 -1.04 -1.45 -8.24
CA ARG A 236 -0.51 -0.25 -7.58
C ARG A 236 0.51 -0.61 -6.52
N ASP A 237 0.19 -1.60 -5.68
CA ASP A 237 1.10 -2.10 -4.66
C ASP A 237 2.33 -2.82 -5.25
N THR A 238 2.15 -3.52 -6.37
CA THR A 238 3.24 -4.20 -7.09
C THR A 238 4.27 -3.21 -7.60
N VAL A 239 3.80 -2.18 -8.32
CA VAL A 239 4.66 -1.12 -8.86
C VAL A 239 5.34 -0.34 -7.73
N ARG A 240 4.60 0.05 -6.69
CA ARG A 240 5.18 0.76 -5.52
C ARG A 240 6.23 -0.07 -4.80
N THR A 241 6.00 -1.37 -4.63
CA THR A 241 6.97 -2.25 -3.96
C THR A 241 8.24 -2.38 -4.80
N ALA A 242 8.10 -2.52 -6.12
CA ALA A 242 9.23 -2.61 -7.04
C ALA A 242 10.11 -1.35 -7.03
N LEU A 243 9.50 -0.17 -6.86
CA LEU A 243 10.22 1.10 -6.70
C LEU A 243 10.98 1.22 -5.37
N MET A 244 10.51 0.57 -4.30
CA MET A 244 11.02 0.80 -2.94
C MET A 244 12.00 -0.27 -2.42
N LYS A 245 12.03 -1.48 -2.98
CA LYS A 245 12.83 -2.60 -2.45
C LYS A 245 13.71 -3.25 -3.50
N LYS A 246 15.02 -3.41 -3.25
CA LYS A 246 15.89 -4.35 -3.97
C LYS A 246 15.54 -5.79 -3.53
N GLY A 247 14.72 -6.49 -4.32
CA GLY A 247 14.52 -7.95 -4.23
C GLY A 247 13.23 -8.47 -3.54
N VAL A 248 12.67 -9.49 -4.19
CA VAL A 248 11.60 -10.46 -3.80
C VAL A 248 10.13 -9.94 -3.78
N PRO A 249 9.22 -10.59 -4.54
CA PRO A 249 7.77 -10.34 -4.47
C PRO A 249 7.19 -10.56 -3.07
N ARG A 250 6.19 -9.76 -2.70
CA ARG A 250 5.50 -9.87 -1.42
C ARG A 250 4.85 -11.25 -1.23
N SER A 251 5.00 -11.80 -0.02
CA SER A 251 4.31 -13.02 0.44
C SER A 251 2.79 -12.89 0.33
N ARG A 252 2.10 -14.02 0.07
CA ARG A 252 0.63 -14.15 -0.03
C ARG A 252 -0.13 -13.45 1.12
N ASN A 253 0.43 -13.41 2.34
CA ASN A 253 -0.20 -12.72 3.49
C ASN A 253 -0.22 -11.18 3.34
N SER A 254 0.79 -10.60 2.69
CA SER A 254 0.85 -9.17 2.40
C SER A 254 -0.19 -8.77 1.35
N ASN A 255 -0.52 -9.67 0.43
CA ASN A 255 -1.48 -9.44 -0.66
C ASN A 255 -2.92 -9.39 -0.13
N ASN A 256 -3.29 -10.29 0.78
CA ASN A 256 -4.60 -10.26 1.44
C ASN A 256 -4.80 -8.96 2.24
N SER A 257 -3.76 -8.50 2.97
CA SER A 257 -3.85 -7.22 3.69
C SER A 257 -3.95 -6.02 2.75
N ALA A 258 -3.37 -6.08 1.54
CA ALA A 258 -3.51 -5.03 0.55
C ALA A 258 -4.95 -4.98 -0.01
N ALA A 259 -5.50 -6.13 -0.39
CA ALA A 259 -6.88 -6.23 -0.87
C ALA A 259 -7.88 -5.72 0.18
N VAL A 260 -7.74 -6.12 1.45
CA VAL A 260 -8.58 -5.60 2.55
C VAL A 260 -8.44 -4.09 2.70
N ARG A 261 -7.22 -3.54 2.61
CA ARG A 261 -7.01 -2.07 2.67
C ARG A 261 -7.65 -1.32 1.50
N THR A 262 -7.66 -1.91 0.31
CA THR A 262 -8.33 -1.33 -0.86
C THR A 262 -9.84 -1.29 -0.65
N VAL A 263 -10.44 -2.42 -0.25
CA VAL A 263 -11.87 -2.48 0.09
C VAL A 263 -12.20 -1.42 1.15
N ILE A 264 -11.44 -1.34 2.25
CA ILE A 264 -11.65 -0.34 3.31
C ILE A 264 -11.64 1.11 2.77
N ARG A 265 -10.79 1.42 1.79
CA ARG A 265 -10.73 2.76 1.19
C ARG A 265 -11.91 3.06 0.27
N GLU A 266 -12.45 2.04 -0.37
CA GLU A 266 -13.52 2.14 -1.36
C GLU A 266 -14.91 1.96 -0.74
N VAL A 267 -15.03 1.59 0.54
CA VAL A 267 -16.32 1.38 1.24
C VAL A 267 -17.29 2.56 1.05
N ASP A 268 -16.81 3.80 1.14
CA ASP A 268 -17.67 4.99 0.98
C ASP A 268 -18.17 5.20 -0.46
N GLU A 269 -17.42 4.71 -1.46
CA GLU A 269 -17.81 4.75 -2.87
C GLU A 269 -18.77 3.59 -3.18
N ILE A 270 -18.45 2.38 -2.72
CA ILE A 270 -19.33 1.20 -2.83
C ILE A 270 -20.68 1.48 -2.15
N ALA A 271 -20.70 2.13 -0.99
CA ALA A 271 -21.93 2.51 -0.30
C ALA A 271 -22.84 3.43 -1.13
N LYS A 272 -22.27 4.26 -2.00
CA LYS A 272 -23.01 5.20 -2.86
C LYS A 272 -23.51 4.54 -4.13
N ASP A 273 -22.66 3.70 -4.73
CA ASP A 273 -22.91 3.11 -6.05
C ASP A 273 -23.77 1.85 -5.95
N ASP A 274 -23.49 0.98 -4.98
CA ASP A 274 -24.23 -0.27 -4.74
C ASP A 274 -24.29 -0.60 -3.23
N PRO A 275 -25.24 0.02 -2.49
CA PRO A 275 -25.40 -0.24 -1.07
C PRO A 275 -25.80 -1.71 -0.78
N VAL A 276 -26.44 -2.41 -1.73
CA VAL A 276 -26.86 -3.80 -1.53
C VAL A 276 -25.63 -4.71 -1.48
N GLN A 277 -24.69 -4.55 -2.40
CA GLN A 277 -23.42 -5.29 -2.37
C GLN A 277 -22.62 -5.04 -1.08
N LEU A 278 -22.65 -3.80 -0.57
CA LEU A 278 -21.98 -3.49 0.70
C LEU A 278 -22.62 -4.23 1.88
N PHE A 279 -23.96 -4.31 1.92
CA PHE A 279 -24.66 -5.07 2.96
C PHE A 279 -24.35 -6.57 2.87
N GLU A 280 -24.38 -7.16 1.67
CA GLU A 280 -24.01 -8.57 1.48
C GLU A 280 -22.55 -8.85 1.90
N LEU A 281 -21.63 -7.93 1.60
CA LEU A 281 -20.24 -8.03 2.04
C LEU A 281 -20.13 -7.96 3.56
N SER A 282 -20.84 -7.01 4.20
CA SER A 282 -20.88 -6.88 5.66
C SER A 282 -21.41 -8.15 6.32
N GLU A 283 -22.53 -8.68 5.83
CA GLU A 283 -23.14 -9.91 6.33
C GLU A 283 -22.17 -11.11 6.24
N LYS A 284 -21.52 -11.30 5.08
CA LYS A 284 -20.51 -12.35 4.89
C LYS A 284 -19.32 -12.18 5.84
N ILE A 285 -18.83 -10.95 6.02
CA ILE A 285 -17.71 -10.67 6.94
C ILE A 285 -18.13 -10.97 8.38
N GLU A 286 -19.33 -10.56 8.80
CA GLU A 286 -19.85 -10.82 10.15
C GLU A 286 -19.97 -12.31 10.42
N LEU A 287 -20.56 -13.07 9.49
CA LEU A 287 -20.73 -14.52 9.61
C LEU A 287 -19.38 -15.24 9.73
N VAL A 288 -18.43 -14.94 8.82
CA VAL A 288 -17.09 -15.52 8.86
C VAL A 288 -16.33 -15.13 10.13
N SER A 289 -16.42 -13.88 10.56
CA SER A 289 -15.78 -13.40 11.80
C SER A 289 -16.33 -14.10 13.03
N LEU A 290 -17.66 -14.30 13.07
CA LEU A 290 -18.33 -15.02 14.15
C LEU A 290 -17.92 -16.49 14.19
N GLN A 291 -17.81 -17.16 13.04
CA GLN A 291 -17.31 -18.54 12.97
C GLN A 291 -15.88 -18.66 13.50
N VAL A 292 -14.98 -17.75 13.07
CA VAL A 292 -13.58 -17.72 13.54
C VAL A 292 -13.51 -17.54 15.06
N LEU A 293 -14.35 -16.67 15.61
CA LEU A 293 -14.48 -16.44 17.05
C LEU A 293 -14.97 -17.69 17.80
N ILE A 294 -16.04 -18.34 17.30
CA ILE A 294 -16.58 -19.59 17.87
C ILE A 294 -15.50 -20.67 17.92
N ASP A 295 -14.75 -20.84 16.83
CA ASP A 295 -13.69 -21.83 16.73
C ASP A 295 -12.54 -21.51 17.70
N ALA A 296 -12.13 -20.24 17.77
CA ALA A 296 -11.07 -19.80 18.67
C ALA A 296 -11.47 -19.98 20.13
N MET A 297 -12.69 -19.61 20.51
CA MET A 297 -13.20 -19.79 21.87
C MET A 297 -13.33 -21.28 22.23
N THR A 298 -13.85 -22.11 21.32
CA THR A 298 -13.97 -23.57 21.51
C THR A 298 -12.61 -24.20 21.76
N ARG A 299 -11.59 -23.86 20.95
CA ARG A 299 -10.20 -24.33 21.16
C ARG A 299 -9.61 -23.82 22.47
N ALA A 300 -9.82 -22.55 22.81
CA ALA A 300 -9.29 -21.98 24.04
C ALA A 300 -9.90 -22.62 25.31
N MET A 301 -11.19 -22.98 25.25
CA MET A 301 -11.87 -23.68 26.34
C MET A 301 -11.34 -25.10 26.53
N SER A 302 -10.97 -25.82 25.46
CA SER A 302 -10.43 -27.19 25.57
C SER A 302 -9.00 -27.24 26.13
N VAL A 303 -8.23 -26.15 25.96
CA VAL A 303 -6.85 -26.04 26.51
C VAL A 303 -6.85 -25.68 28.00
N GLY A 304 -7.90 -25.04 28.52
CA GLY A 304 -8.01 -24.70 29.94
C GLY A 304 -7.18 -23.48 30.36
N HIS A 305 -7.17 -22.41 29.56
CA HIS A 305 -6.41 -21.20 29.88
C HIS A 305 -6.87 -20.47 31.16
N LEU A 306 -5.93 -19.78 31.80
CA LEU A 306 -6.14 -18.96 33.01
C LEU A 306 -6.84 -17.61 32.72
N GLU A 307 -7.31 -16.94 33.77
CA GLU A 307 -8.06 -15.66 33.73
C GLU A 307 -7.43 -14.59 32.82
N GLY A 308 -6.12 -14.35 32.93
CA GLY A 308 -5.43 -13.32 32.14
C GLY A 308 -5.41 -13.57 30.62
N PHE A 309 -5.52 -14.83 30.18
CA PHE A 309 -5.73 -15.14 28.76
C PHE A 309 -7.12 -14.69 28.31
N TRP A 310 -8.16 -14.99 29.11
CA TRP A 310 -9.54 -14.67 28.77
C TRP A 310 -9.81 -13.18 28.75
N GLN A 311 -9.20 -12.42 29.65
CA GLN A 311 -9.20 -10.95 29.58
C GLN A 311 -8.61 -10.45 28.24
N LYS A 312 -7.44 -10.97 27.82
CA LYS A 312 -6.86 -10.61 26.51
C LYS A 312 -7.74 -11.07 25.34
N PHE A 313 -8.33 -12.25 25.44
CA PHE A 313 -9.20 -12.82 24.42
C PHE A 313 -10.44 -11.96 24.19
N PHE A 314 -11.19 -11.60 25.24
CA PHE A 314 -12.40 -10.78 25.12
C PHE A 314 -12.09 -9.32 24.80
N LYS A 315 -10.91 -8.80 25.18
CA LYS A 315 -10.45 -7.49 24.73
C LYS A 315 -10.26 -7.43 23.20
N ALA A 316 -9.74 -8.49 22.60
CA ALA A 316 -9.59 -8.60 21.15
C ALA A 316 -10.92 -8.89 20.43
N ASN A 317 -11.91 -9.45 21.14
CA ASN A 317 -13.19 -9.92 20.59
C ASN A 317 -14.38 -9.26 21.31
N GLN A 318 -14.43 -7.93 21.33
CA GLN A 318 -15.41 -7.16 22.11
C GLN A 318 -16.86 -7.38 21.68
N PHE A 319 -17.08 -7.85 20.44
CA PHE A 319 -18.39 -8.23 19.92
C PHE A 319 -19.13 -9.21 20.86
N VAL A 320 -18.40 -10.09 21.55
CA VAL A 320 -18.97 -11.04 22.52
C VAL A 320 -19.83 -10.33 23.57
N PHE A 321 -19.46 -9.10 23.97
CA PHE A 321 -20.23 -8.37 24.96
C PHE A 321 -21.59 -7.92 24.45
N LYS A 322 -21.79 -7.69 23.15
CA LYS A 322 -23.13 -7.36 22.60
C LYS A 322 -24.19 -8.41 22.96
N LEU A 323 -23.79 -9.69 23.06
CA LEU A 323 -24.67 -10.79 23.48
C LEU A 323 -25.08 -10.74 24.96
N LEU A 324 -24.32 -10.04 25.81
CA LEU A 324 -24.64 -9.86 27.23
C LEU A 324 -25.74 -8.82 27.44
N PHE A 325 -25.75 -7.78 26.60
CA PHE A 325 -26.56 -6.58 26.80
C PHE A 325 -27.88 -6.59 26.02
N GLY A 326 -28.01 -7.38 24.95
CA GLY A 326 -29.18 -7.32 24.07
C GLY A 326 -29.40 -5.93 23.43
N LEU A 327 -28.37 -5.08 23.44
CA LEU A 327 -28.36 -3.69 23.00
C LEU A 327 -27.06 -3.41 22.22
N PRO A 328 -26.99 -2.32 21.42
CA PRO A 328 -25.72 -1.85 20.86
C PRO A 328 -24.77 -1.43 21.99
N VAL A 329 -23.51 -1.86 21.91
CA VAL A 329 -22.51 -1.69 22.98
C VAL A 329 -21.25 -1.05 22.41
N VAL A 330 -20.72 -0.03 23.10
CA VAL A 330 -19.44 0.62 22.79
C VAL A 330 -18.51 0.43 24.00
N MET A 331 -17.29 -0.09 23.81
CA MET A 331 -16.36 -0.23 24.93
C MET A 331 -15.73 1.13 25.24
N TYR A 332 -15.82 1.57 26.50
CA TYR A 332 -15.32 2.90 26.88
C TYR A 332 -13.85 2.87 27.30
N VAL A 333 -13.40 1.93 28.15
CA VAL A 333 -11.99 1.90 28.63
C VAL A 333 -11.57 0.48 29.06
N ASP A 334 -10.34 0.09 28.69
CA ASP A 334 -9.61 -1.06 29.24
C ASP A 334 -9.07 -0.71 30.64
N GLN A 335 -9.43 -1.51 31.67
CA GLN A 335 -9.07 -1.28 33.08
C GLN A 335 -9.34 0.15 33.57
N ALA A 336 -10.61 0.57 33.54
CA ALA A 336 -11.01 1.85 34.09
C ALA A 336 -10.89 1.86 35.62
N SER A 337 -10.10 2.79 36.17
CA SER A 337 -10.06 3.07 37.61
C SER A 337 -11.48 3.27 38.11
N VAL A 338 -11.93 2.42 39.03
CA VAL A 338 -13.25 2.55 39.65
C VAL A 338 -13.22 3.53 40.82
N GLY A 339 -12.03 4.04 41.19
CA GLY A 339 -11.86 5.11 42.16
C GLY A 339 -10.68 6.02 41.83
N GLY A 340 -10.97 7.26 41.43
CA GLY A 340 -10.06 8.42 41.45
C GLY A 340 -8.80 8.38 40.57
N MET A 341 -8.59 9.45 39.80
CA MET A 341 -7.36 9.87 39.11
C MET A 341 -6.65 8.85 38.19
N GLY A 342 -6.68 9.16 36.89
CA GLY A 342 -5.79 8.55 35.91
C GLY A 342 -4.33 8.79 36.30
N HIS A 343 -3.69 7.75 36.80
CA HIS A 343 -2.27 7.39 36.66
C HIS A 343 -2.12 6.09 37.44
N HIS A 344 -1.48 5.08 36.84
CA HIS A 344 -1.23 3.74 37.41
C HIS A 344 -0.61 3.86 38.83
N ARG A 345 -1.44 3.95 39.87
CA ARG A 345 -1.02 4.03 41.27
C ARG A 345 -1.45 2.75 41.99
N HIS A 346 -0.49 2.14 42.68
CA HIS A 346 -0.72 0.96 43.51
C HIS A 346 -1.85 1.22 44.52
N GLY A 347 -2.96 0.49 44.40
CA GLY A 347 -4.04 0.48 45.40
C GLY A 347 -5.47 0.62 44.84
N GLU A 348 -5.64 0.96 43.56
CA GLU A 348 -6.97 1.11 42.95
C GLU A 348 -7.54 -0.25 42.49
N LYS A 349 -8.81 -0.51 42.80
CA LYS A 349 -9.51 -1.74 42.40
C LYS A 349 -10.14 -1.54 41.02
N TYR A 350 -9.59 -2.23 40.02
CA TYR A 350 -10.05 -2.17 38.63
C TYR A 350 -11.07 -3.29 38.35
N ALA A 351 -12.11 -2.96 37.59
CA ALA A 351 -12.93 -3.95 36.89
C ALA A 351 -12.20 -4.45 35.65
N ASP A 352 -12.43 -5.70 35.25
CA ASP A 352 -11.82 -6.24 34.04
C ASP A 352 -12.27 -5.47 32.79
N PHE A 353 -13.58 -5.15 32.70
CA PHE A 353 -14.12 -4.29 31.64
C PHE A 353 -15.17 -3.32 32.16
N LEU A 354 -15.10 -2.09 31.65
CA LEU A 354 -16.13 -1.07 31.79
C LEU A 354 -16.66 -0.71 30.40
N VAL A 355 -17.96 -0.90 30.21
CA VAL A 355 -18.58 -0.92 28.88
C VAL A 355 -19.76 0.05 28.83
N GLU A 356 -19.92 0.80 27.75
CA GLU A 356 -21.10 1.63 27.51
C GLU A 356 -22.24 0.78 26.95
N ALA A 357 -23.31 0.66 27.74
CA ALA A 357 -24.54 -0.02 27.39
C ALA A 357 -25.51 0.96 26.71
N GLY A 358 -25.57 0.90 25.37
CA GLY A 358 -26.45 1.73 24.56
C GLY A 358 -25.92 3.15 24.29
N ALA A 359 -26.72 3.97 23.60
CA ALA A 359 -26.34 5.32 23.16
C ALA A 359 -26.46 6.41 24.25
N SER A 360 -26.81 6.03 25.48
CA SER A 360 -27.09 6.96 26.59
C SER A 360 -25.87 7.26 27.47
N GLY A 361 -24.69 6.73 27.14
CA GLY A 361 -23.50 6.88 27.98
C GLY A 361 -23.52 6.00 29.23
N ASN A 362 -24.51 5.13 29.40
CA ASN A 362 -24.72 4.40 30.64
C ASN A 362 -23.76 3.21 30.77
N LEU A 363 -23.01 3.13 31.86
CA LEU A 363 -21.92 2.17 32.02
C LEU A 363 -22.39 0.82 32.59
N ALA A 364 -21.64 -0.22 32.26
CA ALA A 364 -21.79 -1.58 32.76
C ALA A 364 -20.45 -2.20 33.12
N ILE A 365 -20.47 -3.13 34.06
CA ILE A 365 -19.28 -3.80 34.59
C ILE A 365 -19.30 -5.26 34.14
N VAL A 366 -18.18 -5.73 33.59
CA VAL A 366 -17.97 -7.15 33.31
C VAL A 366 -16.70 -7.60 34.02
N GLU A 367 -16.84 -8.62 34.87
CA GLU A 367 -15.76 -9.30 35.56
C GLU A 367 -15.59 -10.71 35.00
N ILE A 368 -14.35 -11.15 34.81
CA ILE A 368 -14.06 -12.41 34.14
C ILE A 368 -13.21 -13.30 35.05
N LYS A 369 -13.60 -14.56 35.14
CA LYS A 369 -12.81 -15.65 35.74
C LYS A 369 -12.47 -16.70 34.70
N ALA A 370 -11.69 -17.70 35.07
CA ALA A 370 -11.36 -18.79 34.14
C ALA A 370 -12.54 -19.76 33.96
N PRO A 371 -12.68 -20.43 32.80
CA PRO A 371 -13.66 -21.49 32.58
C PRO A 371 -13.50 -22.65 33.55
N GLY A 372 -12.27 -22.96 33.98
CA GLY A 372 -11.99 -24.01 34.95
C GLY A 372 -12.31 -23.63 36.41
N THR A 373 -12.86 -22.43 36.66
CA THR A 373 -13.18 -21.99 38.02
C THR A 373 -14.39 -22.78 38.56
N PRO A 374 -14.28 -23.46 39.72
CA PRO A 374 -15.40 -24.20 40.27
C PRO A 374 -16.56 -23.28 40.63
N LEU A 375 -17.78 -23.66 40.25
CA LEU A 375 -19.00 -22.89 40.56
C LEU A 375 -19.61 -23.28 41.91
N MET A 376 -19.56 -24.57 42.23
CA MET A 376 -20.14 -25.15 43.43
C MET A 376 -19.08 -25.90 44.22
N HIS A 377 -19.28 -26.01 45.54
CA HIS A 377 -18.43 -26.82 46.40
C HIS A 377 -18.60 -28.31 46.06
N PRO A 378 -17.53 -29.11 46.00
CA PRO A 378 -17.63 -30.53 45.60
C PRO A 378 -18.37 -31.40 46.61
N GLN A 379 -18.37 -31.02 47.90
CA GLN A 379 -19.13 -31.70 48.94
C GLN A 379 -20.48 -31.01 49.14
N ALA A 380 -21.55 -31.81 49.23
CA ALA A 380 -22.89 -31.32 49.51
C ALA A 380 -22.91 -30.65 50.90
N TYR A 381 -23.67 -29.56 51.00
CA TYR A 381 -24.04 -29.00 52.29
C TYR A 381 -25.05 -29.90 53.01
N ARG A 382 -25.99 -30.44 52.24
CA ARG A 382 -26.99 -31.40 52.69
C ARG A 382 -27.18 -32.43 51.58
N ASP A 383 -26.72 -33.65 51.85
CA ASP A 383 -26.79 -34.73 50.89
C ASP A 383 -28.23 -35.10 50.52
N PRO A 384 -28.51 -35.46 49.26
CA PRO A 384 -27.66 -35.30 48.06
C PRO A 384 -27.96 -33.99 47.28
N THR A 385 -28.89 -33.15 47.74
CA THR A 385 -29.59 -32.19 46.87
C THR A 385 -29.09 -30.75 46.95
N LEU A 386 -28.30 -30.40 47.97
CA LEU A 386 -27.95 -29.00 48.24
C LEU A 386 -26.45 -28.81 48.37
N TYR A 387 -25.90 -27.97 47.50
CA TYR A 387 -24.48 -27.62 47.47
C TYR A 387 -24.29 -26.13 47.75
N ARG A 388 -23.14 -25.77 48.35
CA ARG A 388 -22.77 -24.37 48.59
C ARG A 388 -22.10 -23.80 47.34
N PRO A 389 -22.30 -22.50 47.02
CA PRO A 389 -21.49 -21.86 46.00
C PRO A 389 -20.01 -21.94 46.37
N HIS A 390 -19.15 -22.11 45.37
CA HIS A 390 -17.71 -22.07 45.58
C HIS A 390 -17.28 -20.66 46.01
N LYS A 391 -16.19 -20.56 46.77
CA LYS A 391 -15.67 -19.28 47.26
C LYS A 391 -15.37 -18.29 46.13
N ASP A 392 -14.97 -18.78 44.96
CA ASP A 392 -14.63 -17.93 43.81
C ASP A 392 -15.89 -17.38 43.12
N LEU A 393 -16.99 -18.15 43.09
CA LEU A 393 -18.28 -17.68 42.60
C LEU A 393 -18.87 -16.61 43.54
N ALA A 394 -18.94 -16.91 44.84
CA ALA A 394 -19.43 -15.94 45.83
C ALA A 394 -18.53 -14.69 45.92
N GLY A 395 -17.22 -14.89 45.88
CA GLY A 395 -16.23 -13.81 45.85
C GLY A 395 -16.31 -12.97 44.59
N GLY A 396 -16.52 -13.59 43.42
CA GLY A 396 -16.71 -12.89 42.15
C GLY A 396 -17.94 -11.98 42.17
N VAL A 397 -19.08 -12.48 42.67
CA VAL A 397 -20.30 -11.66 42.82
C VAL A 397 -20.05 -10.46 43.73
N ASN A 398 -19.43 -10.68 44.90
CA ASN A 398 -19.10 -9.59 45.82
C ASN A 398 -18.14 -8.57 45.21
N ARG A 399 -17.15 -9.03 44.43
CA ARG A 399 -16.19 -8.15 43.74
C ARG A 399 -16.88 -7.23 42.74
N VAL A 400 -17.79 -7.77 41.94
CA VAL A 400 -18.57 -6.98 40.96
C VAL A 400 -19.45 -5.95 41.66
N LEU A 401 -20.09 -6.33 42.77
CA LEU A 401 -20.91 -5.42 43.57
C LEU A 401 -20.08 -4.30 44.21
N GLU A 402 -18.89 -4.61 44.73
CA GLU A 402 -17.95 -3.63 45.26
C GLU A 402 -17.51 -2.64 44.17
N GLN A 403 -17.18 -3.14 42.97
CA GLN A 403 -16.86 -2.30 41.82
C GLN A 403 -18.03 -1.39 41.45
N ARG A 404 -19.26 -1.91 41.38
CA ARG A 404 -20.46 -1.09 41.12
C ARG A 404 -20.64 0.02 42.16
N TYR A 405 -20.53 -0.32 43.44
CA TYR A 405 -20.65 0.64 44.53
C TYR A 405 -19.63 1.78 44.37
N ASN A 406 -18.36 1.44 44.13
CA ASN A 406 -17.30 2.42 43.92
C ASN A 406 -17.52 3.26 42.67
N LEU A 407 -18.05 2.67 41.59
CA LEU A 407 -18.32 3.40 40.35
C LEU A 407 -19.40 4.47 40.58
N VAL A 408 -20.53 4.08 41.16
CA VAL A 408 -21.66 4.97 41.42
C VAL A 408 -21.27 6.08 42.40
N ALA A 409 -20.52 5.75 43.46
CA ALA A 409 -20.06 6.72 44.44
C ALA A 409 -19.14 7.80 43.83
N ASN A 410 -18.30 7.42 42.86
CA ASN A 410 -17.24 8.29 42.33
C ASN A 410 -17.54 8.87 40.92
N ILE A 411 -18.69 8.56 40.31
CA ILE A 411 -18.99 8.94 38.92
C ILE A 411 -19.03 10.46 38.72
N HIS A 412 -19.55 11.21 39.70
CA HIS A 412 -19.68 12.67 39.64
C HIS A 412 -18.31 13.36 39.60
N THR A 413 -17.37 12.88 40.42
CA THR A 413 -15.98 13.36 40.42
C THR A 413 -15.31 13.08 39.06
N LYS A 414 -15.57 11.93 38.44
CA LYS A 414 -15.02 11.61 37.11
C LYS A 414 -15.57 12.53 36.02
N ARG A 415 -16.86 12.88 36.06
CA ARG A 415 -17.46 13.83 35.11
C ARG A 415 -16.89 15.24 35.24
N SER A 416 -16.61 15.69 36.47
CA SER A 416 -16.07 17.05 36.70
C SER A 416 -14.63 17.25 36.22
N ILE A 417 -13.91 16.18 35.91
CA ILE A 417 -12.51 16.23 35.45
C ILE A 417 -12.42 16.37 33.92
N ASP A 418 -13.43 15.93 33.18
CA ASP A 418 -13.46 16.01 31.72
C ASP A 418 -14.91 16.15 31.20
N ASP A 419 -15.29 17.38 30.85
CA ASP A 419 -16.62 17.74 30.37
C ASP A 419 -16.98 17.12 29.00
N ASN A 420 -15.99 16.59 28.26
CA ASN A 420 -16.24 15.91 26.99
C ASN A 420 -16.67 14.45 27.17
N ILE A 421 -16.61 13.91 28.40
CA ILE A 421 -16.96 12.51 28.68
C ILE A 421 -18.46 12.36 28.95
N ARG A 422 -19.18 11.74 28.01
CA ARG A 422 -20.59 11.34 28.16
C ARG A 422 -20.73 9.99 28.87
N ILE A 423 -20.24 9.86 30.11
CA ILE A 423 -20.47 8.65 30.93
C ILE A 423 -21.50 8.89 32.03
N ASN A 424 -22.37 7.90 32.20
CA ASN A 424 -23.43 7.87 33.19
C ASN A 424 -23.40 6.54 33.95
N ALA A 425 -23.77 6.56 35.21
CA ALA A 425 -23.94 5.37 36.05
C ALA A 425 -25.36 5.35 36.64
N TRP A 426 -26.36 5.69 35.83
CA TRP A 426 -27.76 5.74 36.25
C TRP A 426 -28.31 4.35 36.57
N SER A 427 -27.91 3.37 35.77
CA SER A 427 -28.13 1.96 36.01
C SER A 427 -26.86 1.23 35.61
N VAL A 428 -26.26 0.44 36.49
CA VAL A 428 -24.97 -0.23 36.17
C VAL A 428 -25.19 -1.74 36.10
N PRO A 429 -25.56 -2.28 34.93
CA PRO A 429 -25.60 -3.72 34.73
C PRO A 429 -24.26 -4.34 35.08
N CYS A 430 -24.30 -5.47 35.78
CA CYS A 430 -23.13 -6.14 36.29
C CYS A 430 -23.13 -7.59 35.82
N PHE A 431 -22.05 -8.01 35.19
CA PHE A 431 -21.89 -9.36 34.64
C PHE A 431 -20.67 -10.03 35.25
N LEU A 432 -20.83 -11.31 35.58
CA LEU A 432 -19.75 -12.20 35.99
C LEU A 432 -19.68 -13.37 35.01
N ILE A 433 -18.60 -13.43 34.22
CA ILE A 433 -18.32 -14.56 33.33
C ILE A 433 -17.41 -15.53 34.08
N ILE A 434 -17.90 -16.70 34.45
CA ILE A 434 -17.19 -17.63 35.33
C ILE A 434 -17.56 -19.09 35.07
N GLY A 435 -16.56 -19.97 35.10
CA GLY A 435 -16.77 -21.41 35.15
C GLY A 435 -17.44 -22.00 33.90
N THR A 436 -17.73 -23.29 33.98
CA THR A 436 -18.58 -24.01 33.03
C THR A 436 -19.75 -24.64 33.76
N SER A 437 -20.91 -24.73 33.12
CA SER A 437 -22.13 -25.30 33.70
C SER A 437 -21.88 -26.69 34.30
N PRO A 438 -22.33 -26.98 35.54
CA PRO A 438 -22.17 -28.31 36.13
C PRO A 438 -22.96 -29.37 35.35
N GLU A 439 -22.35 -30.53 35.10
CA GLU A 439 -23.02 -31.67 34.47
C GLU A 439 -23.93 -32.43 35.45
N ASP A 440 -23.52 -32.54 36.72
CA ASP A 440 -24.32 -33.20 37.75
C ASP A 440 -25.62 -32.43 38.03
N LYS A 441 -26.72 -33.18 38.12
CA LYS A 441 -28.07 -32.65 38.30
C LYS A 441 -28.20 -31.75 39.53
N TRP A 442 -27.65 -32.15 40.68
CA TRP A 442 -27.84 -31.45 41.95
C TRP A 442 -26.89 -30.27 42.10
N LEU A 443 -25.67 -30.38 41.56
CA LEU A 443 -24.76 -29.23 41.40
C LEU A 443 -25.38 -28.17 40.49
N ARG A 444 -25.93 -28.58 39.34
CA ARG A 444 -26.60 -27.69 38.40
C ARG A 444 -27.81 -27.02 39.04
N GLN A 445 -28.68 -27.78 39.69
CA GLN A 445 -29.83 -27.22 40.40
C GLN A 445 -29.41 -26.18 41.46
N SER A 446 -28.40 -26.50 42.27
CA SER A 446 -27.92 -25.59 43.31
C SER A 446 -27.28 -24.32 42.71
N PHE A 447 -26.57 -24.45 41.58
CA PHE A 447 -26.03 -23.32 40.83
C PHE A 447 -27.13 -22.43 40.25
N GLU A 448 -28.16 -23.00 39.62
CA GLU A 448 -29.32 -22.27 39.09
C GLU A 448 -30.05 -21.49 40.20
N LEU A 449 -30.29 -22.15 41.35
CA LEU A 449 -30.90 -21.50 42.51
C LEU A 449 -30.06 -20.33 43.02
N PHE A 450 -28.73 -20.48 43.09
CA PHE A 450 -27.86 -19.41 43.54
C PHE A 450 -27.84 -18.23 42.56
N ARG A 451 -27.61 -18.49 41.27
CA ARG A 451 -27.44 -17.43 40.26
C ARG A 451 -28.76 -16.72 39.94
N GLY A 452 -29.87 -17.46 39.88
CA GLY A 452 -31.20 -16.91 39.57
C GLY A 452 -31.75 -15.99 40.65
N ASN A 453 -31.17 -16.02 41.86
CA ASN A 453 -31.52 -15.13 42.96
C ASN A 453 -30.55 -13.95 43.14
N GLN A 454 -29.59 -13.76 42.23
CA GLN A 454 -28.77 -12.54 42.19
C GLN A 454 -29.55 -11.43 41.48
N ARG A 455 -29.95 -10.40 42.21
CA ARG A 455 -30.75 -9.29 41.66
C ARG A 455 -29.96 -8.36 40.75
N GLU A 456 -28.70 -8.13 41.11
CA GLU A 456 -27.89 -7.06 40.53
C GLU A 456 -26.76 -7.59 39.65
N VAL A 457 -26.40 -8.88 39.76
CA VAL A 457 -25.29 -9.49 39.03
C VAL A 457 -25.81 -10.65 38.19
N VAL A 458 -25.58 -10.58 36.88
CA VAL A 458 -25.88 -11.65 35.94
C VAL A 458 -24.66 -12.57 35.83
N VAL A 459 -24.80 -13.81 36.29
CA VAL A 459 -23.73 -14.82 36.21
C VAL A 459 -23.90 -15.67 34.96
N ILE A 460 -22.87 -15.71 34.12
CA ILE A 460 -22.87 -16.40 32.82
C ILE A 460 -21.67 -17.34 32.76
N THR A 461 -21.90 -18.58 32.33
CA THR A 461 -20.82 -19.56 32.15
C THR A 461 -20.22 -19.46 30.75
N PHE A 462 -19.00 -19.96 30.58
CA PHE A 462 -18.30 -19.91 29.30
C PHE A 462 -19.01 -20.74 28.21
N ASP A 463 -19.56 -21.89 28.56
CA ASP A 463 -20.32 -22.75 27.66
C ASP A 463 -21.65 -22.12 27.24
N GLU A 464 -22.34 -21.41 28.15
CA GLU A 464 -23.53 -20.62 27.80
C GLU A 464 -23.20 -19.48 26.84
N LEU A 465 -22.10 -18.77 27.07
CA LEU A 465 -21.65 -17.69 26.19
C LEU A 465 -21.29 -18.21 24.80
N LEU A 466 -20.58 -19.35 24.73
CA LEU A 466 -20.29 -20.04 23.48
C LEU A 466 -21.56 -20.53 22.79
N GLY A 467 -22.52 -21.06 23.55
CA GLY A 467 -23.83 -21.49 23.04
C GLY A 467 -24.61 -20.33 22.41
N LYS A 468 -24.61 -19.15 23.05
CA LYS A 468 -25.22 -17.93 22.49
C LYS A 468 -24.55 -17.49 21.18
N LEU A 469 -23.22 -17.55 21.10
CA LEU A 469 -22.49 -17.25 19.86
C LEU A 469 -22.87 -18.21 18.73
N LYS A 470 -22.94 -19.52 19.03
CA LYS A 470 -23.36 -20.55 18.05
C LYS A 470 -24.79 -20.36 17.58
N ALA A 471 -25.72 -20.08 18.51
CA ALA A 471 -27.12 -19.82 18.16
C ALA A 471 -27.27 -18.56 17.30
N LEU A 472 -26.50 -17.50 17.57
CA LEU A 472 -26.46 -16.31 16.72
C LEU A 472 -25.92 -16.64 15.33
N HIS A 473 -24.85 -17.41 15.24
CA HIS A 473 -24.28 -17.82 13.96
C HIS A 473 -25.28 -18.63 13.13
N GLU A 474 -25.97 -19.59 13.75
CA GLU A 474 -27.01 -20.39 13.11
C GLU A 474 -28.14 -19.50 12.60
N PHE A 475 -28.65 -18.58 13.42
CA PHE A 475 -29.67 -17.61 13.03
C PHE A 475 -29.26 -16.75 11.82
N LEU A 476 -28.02 -16.24 11.81
CA LEU A 476 -27.50 -15.43 10.71
C LEU A 476 -27.19 -16.26 9.45
N SER A 477 -26.98 -17.58 9.59
CA SER A 477 -26.71 -18.47 8.45
C SER A 477 -27.98 -18.96 7.77
N THR A 478 -29.10 -19.03 8.49
CA THR A 478 -30.40 -19.43 7.94
C THR A 478 -31.05 -18.27 7.20
N LYS A 479 -31.03 -18.30 5.87
CA LYS A 479 -31.91 -17.43 5.07
C LYS A 479 -33.38 -17.75 5.43
N PRO A 480 -34.27 -16.75 5.57
CA PRO A 480 -35.69 -17.03 5.62
C PRO A 480 -36.09 -17.83 4.37
N PRO A 481 -36.95 -18.86 4.49
CA PRO A 481 -37.45 -19.55 3.31
C PRO A 481 -38.07 -18.51 2.37
N GLU A 482 -37.69 -18.57 1.08
CA GLU A 482 -38.39 -17.81 0.05
C GLU A 482 -39.88 -18.16 0.18
N ALA A 483 -40.72 -17.14 0.38
CA ALA A 483 -42.15 -17.34 0.41
C ALA A 483 -42.57 -17.99 -0.92
N ASP A 484 -43.04 -19.23 -0.86
CA ASP A 484 -43.58 -19.93 -2.01
C ASP A 484 -44.75 -19.08 -2.56
N PRO A 485 -44.69 -18.58 -3.81
CA PRO A 485 -45.74 -17.75 -4.39
C PRO A 485 -47.12 -18.42 -4.44
N ASN A 486 -47.22 -19.70 -4.12
CA ASN A 486 -48.44 -20.50 -4.19
C ASN A 486 -49.26 -20.62 -2.90
N ASP A 487 -48.81 -20.08 -1.76
CA ASP A 487 -49.54 -20.26 -0.48
C ASP A 487 -50.74 -19.28 -0.29
N GLY A 488 -51.24 -18.72 -1.40
CA GLY A 488 -52.33 -17.74 -1.44
C GLY A 488 -53.59 -18.17 -2.20
N LEU A 489 -53.76 -19.47 -2.50
CA LEU A 489 -54.98 -19.99 -3.15
C LEU A 489 -55.38 -21.36 -2.58
N VAL A 490 -56.08 -21.35 -1.44
CA VAL A 490 -57.10 -22.37 -1.10
C VAL A 490 -58.29 -21.68 -0.45
#